data_AF-F9PCH3-F1
#
_entry.id   AF-F9PCH3-F1
#
_cell.length_a   1.000
_cell.length_b   1.000
_cell.length_c   1.000
_cell.angle_alpha   90.00
_cell.angle_beta   90.00
_cell.angle_gamma   90.00
#
_symmetry.space_group_name_H-M   'P 1'
#
loop_
_entity.id
_entity.type
_entity.pdbx_description
1 polymer ?
#
loop_
_entity_poly.entity_id
_entity_poly.type
_entity_poly.pdbx_seq_one_letter_code
_entity_poly.pdbx_strand_id
1 'polypeptide(L)'
;MKILNIELANVEQTDLGFEHWVDVTYTVPILKNEYTVKLLLLMECKIEDQEVIEYLVSTWKYRDLVLHSVRMYEMERSDHT
;
A
#
# COMPACT_ATOMS: atom_id res chain seq x y z
N MET A 1 11.61 0.27 5.86
CA MET A 1 10.89 -0.24 4.68
C MET A 1 11.35 0.53 3.47
N LYS A 2 11.49 -0.11 2.32
CA LYS A 2 11.78 0.53 1.04
C LYS A 2 10.55 0.38 0.13
N ILE A 3 9.89 1.48 -0.17
CA ILE A 3 8.84 1.51 -1.18
C ILE A 3 9.53 1.59 -2.55
N LEU A 4 9.08 0.75 -3.48
CA LEU A 4 9.66 0.59 -4.81
C LEU A 4 8.78 1.23 -5.89
N ASN A 5 7.45 1.11 -5.74
CA ASN A 5 6.47 1.70 -6.65
C ASN A 5 5.20 2.08 -5.89
N ILE A 6 4.55 3.16 -6.31
CA ILE A 6 3.21 3.57 -5.88
C ILE A 6 2.45 3.93 -7.16
N GLU A 7 1.41 3.17 -7.46
CA GLU A 7 0.63 3.35 -8.69
C GLU A 7 -0.85 3.52 -8.34
N LEU A 8 -1.45 4.62 -8.80
CA LEU A 8 -2.89 4.82 -8.71
C LEU A 8 -3.58 3.92 -9.74
N ALA A 9 -4.13 2.79 -9.27
CA ALA A 9 -4.73 1.78 -10.13
C ALA A 9 -6.15 2.16 -10.58
N ASN A 10 -6.94 2.78 -9.69
CA ASN A 10 -8.31 3.18 -10.01
C ASN A 10 -8.81 4.30 -9.08
N VAL A 11 -9.76 5.07 -9.59
CA VAL A 11 -10.53 6.04 -8.79
C VAL A 11 -12.01 5.86 -9.07
N GLU A 12 -12.77 5.54 -8.04
CA GLU A 12 -14.23 5.35 -8.13
C GLU A 12 -14.96 6.36 -7.25
N GLN A 13 -16.04 6.94 -7.76
CA GLN A 13 -16.94 7.77 -6.98
C GLN A 13 -18.07 6.91 -6.40
N THR A 14 -18.23 6.95 -5.09
CA THR A 14 -19.28 6.24 -4.34
C THR A 14 -20.09 7.23 -3.50
N ASP A 15 -21.16 6.75 -2.86
CA ASP A 15 -21.96 7.57 -1.94
C ASP A 15 -21.17 8.05 -0.70
N LEU A 16 -20.03 7.41 -0.41
CA LEU A 16 -19.16 7.74 0.73
C LEU A 16 -18.02 8.71 0.36
N GLY A 17 -17.84 9.00 -0.93
CA GLY A 17 -16.75 9.85 -1.43
C GLY A 17 -16.02 9.21 -2.61
N PHE A 18 -14.72 9.46 -2.71
CA PHE A 18 -13.84 8.96 -3.76
C PHE A 18 -12.91 7.89 -3.21
N GLU A 19 -13.02 6.69 -3.75
CA GLU A 19 -12.13 5.56 -3.47
C GLU A 19 -10.94 5.59 -4.43
N HIS A 20 -9.75 5.84 -3.90
CA HIS A 20 -8.50 5.76 -4.65
C HIS A 20 -7.82 4.45 -4.28
N TRP A 21 -7.80 3.52 -5.23
CA TRP A 21 -7.15 2.23 -5.09
C TRP A 21 -5.72 2.35 -5.58
N VAL A 22 -4.77 2.14 -4.67
CA VAL A 22 -3.34 2.36 -4.92
C VAL A 22 -2.59 1.05 -4.75
N ASP A 23 -1.90 0.63 -5.79
CA ASP A 23 -1.00 -0.52 -5.74
C ASP A 23 0.38 -0.05 -5.27
N VAL A 24 0.86 -0.64 -4.17
CA VAL A 24 2.11 -0.28 -3.52
C VAL A 24 3.03 -1.48 -3.50
N THR A 25 4.13 -1.39 -4.23
CA THR A 25 5.19 -2.40 -4.20
C THR A 25 6.26 -1.98 -3.22
N TYR A 26 6.59 -2.86 -2.27
CA TYR A 26 7.60 -2.59 -1.26
C TYR A 26 8.45 -3.82 -0.94
N THR A 27 9.59 -3.55 -0.30
CA THR A 27 10.43 -4.56 0.33
C THR A 27 10.91 -4.07 1.71
N VAL A 28 11.28 -5.01 2.58
CA VAL A 28 11.94 -4.75 3.86
C VAL A 28 13.08 -5.74 4.03
N PRO A 29 14.18 -5.37 4.73
CA PRO A 29 15.37 -6.22 4.83
C PRO A 29 15.14 -7.62 5.41
N ILE A 30 14.05 -7.82 6.17
CA ILE A 30 13.71 -9.11 6.78
C ILE A 30 12.98 -10.06 5.83
N LEU A 31 12.46 -9.57 4.70
CA LEU A 31 11.75 -10.36 3.69
C LEU A 31 12.69 -10.76 2.56
N LYS A 32 12.44 -11.95 1.99
CA LYS A 32 13.15 -12.47 0.82
C LYS A 32 12.54 -11.94 -0.48
N ASN A 33 11.23 -11.73 -0.49
CA ASN A 33 10.49 -11.28 -1.67
C ASN A 33 10.09 -9.80 -1.59
N GLU A 34 9.72 -9.27 -2.75
CA GLU A 34 8.99 -8.01 -2.88
C GLU A 34 7.49 -8.30 -2.85
N TYR A 35 6.71 -7.38 -2.31
CA TYR A 35 5.27 -7.53 -2.18
C TYR A 35 4.55 -6.33 -2.75
N THR A 36 3.53 -6.59 -3.56
CA THR A 36 2.58 -5.57 -4.02
C THR A 36 1.28 -5.74 -3.24
N VAL A 37 0.83 -4.65 -2.61
CA VAL A 37 -0.44 -4.59 -1.88
C VAL A 37 -1.34 -3.53 -2.47
N LYS A 38 -2.64 -3.79 -2.47
CA LYS A 38 -3.66 -2.82 -2.86
C LYS A 38 -4.19 -2.10 -1.63
N LEU A 39 -4.00 -0.79 -1.56
CA LEU A 39 -4.43 0.08 -0.46
C LEU A 39 -5.58 0.98 -0.92
N LEU A 40 -6.53 1.24 -0.01
CA LEU A 40 -7.64 2.16 -0.22
C LEU A 40 -7.40 3.49 0.48
N LEU A 41 -7.44 4.59 -0.27
CA LEU A 41 -7.59 5.95 0.25
C LEU A 41 -9.01 6.45 -0.06
N LEU A 42 -9.85 6.56 0.97
CA LEU A 42 -11.19 7.11 0.87
C LEU A 42 -11.15 8.60 1.22
N MET A 43 -11.52 9.45 0.27
CA MET A 43 -11.42 10.91 0.38
C MET A 43 -12.75 11.58 -0.02
N GLU A 44 -13.06 12.75 0.52
CA GLU A 44 -14.27 13.50 0.14
C GLU A 44 -14.18 14.10 -1.28
N CYS A 45 -12.96 14.21 -1.84
CA CYS A 45 -12.70 14.74 -3.17
C CYS A 45 -11.76 13.82 -3.96
N LYS A 46 -11.79 13.96 -5.29
CA LYS A 46 -10.87 13.30 -6.19
C LYS A 46 -9.48 13.90 -6.07
N ILE A 47 -8.47 13.05 -5.88
CA ILE A 47 -7.05 13.39 -5.88
C ILE A 47 -6.45 12.79 -7.16
N GLU A 48 -5.93 13.66 -8.02
CA GLU A 48 -5.26 13.26 -9.26
C GLU A 48 -3.73 13.46 -9.18
N ASP A 49 -3.27 14.24 -8.20
CA ASP A 49 -1.86 14.53 -8.01
C ASP A 49 -1.14 13.33 -7.38
N GLN A 50 -0.20 12.76 -8.12
CA GLN A 50 0.58 11.61 -7.72
C GLN A 50 1.43 11.89 -6.47
N GLU A 51 2.02 13.08 -6.32
CA GLU A 51 2.86 13.40 -5.15
C GLU A 51 2.03 13.42 -3.87
N VAL A 52 0.77 13.87 -3.97
CA VAL A 52 -0.18 13.85 -2.86
C VAL A 52 -0.54 12.42 -2.47
N ILE A 53 -0.76 11.54 -3.46
CA ILE A 53 -1.05 10.12 -3.22
C ILE A 53 0.14 9.43 -2.53
N GLU A 54 1.36 9.68 -3.02
CA GLU A 54 2.59 9.14 -2.43
C GLU A 54 2.78 9.61 -0.98
N TYR A 55 2.50 10.88 -0.71
CA TYR A 55 2.52 11.42 0.65
C TYR A 55 1.48 10.75 1.56
N LEU A 56 0.24 10.56 1.08
CA LEU A 56 -0.83 9.91 1.86
C LEU A 56 -0.52 8.43 2.14
N VAL A 57 0.01 7.69 1.16
CA VAL A 57 0.45 6.31 1.36
C VAL A 57 1.56 6.25 2.41
N SER A 58 2.60 7.08 2.27
CA SER A 58 3.77 7.05 3.15
C SER A 58 3.50 7.58 4.56
N THR A 59 2.49 8.43 4.74
CA THR A 59 2.16 9.02 6.05
C THR A 59 1.03 8.27 6.73
N TRP A 60 -0.06 7.97 6.03
CA TRP A 60 -1.29 7.43 6.62
C TRP A 60 -1.38 5.91 6.54
N LYS A 61 -0.83 5.29 5.49
CA LYS A 61 -0.90 3.83 5.27
C LYS A 61 0.37 3.08 5.68
N TYR A 62 1.39 3.79 6.16
CA TYR A 62 2.65 3.16 6.57
C TYR A 62 2.46 2.08 7.64
N ARG A 63 1.57 2.29 8.61
CA ARG A 63 1.27 1.29 9.65
C ARG A 63 0.72 0.00 9.05
N ASP A 64 -0.13 0.11 8.04
CA ASP A 64 -0.74 -1.04 7.36
C ASP A 64 0.33 -1.83 6.59
N LEU A 65 1.25 -1.12 5.92
CA LEU A 65 2.40 -1.74 5.25
C LEU A 65 3.32 -2.47 6.23
N VAL A 66 3.61 -1.86 7.39
CA VAL A 66 4.42 -2.50 8.44
C VAL A 66 3.73 -3.76 8.95
N LEU A 67 2.43 -3.69 9.27
CA LEU A 67 1.67 -4.85 9.73
C LEU A 67 1.63 -5.97 8.68
N HIS A 68 1.43 -5.62 7.41
CA HIS A 68 1.47 -6.57 6.31
C HIS A 68 2.85 -7.23 6.21
N SER A 69 3.94 -6.46 6.35
CA SER A 69 5.31 -7.00 6.28
C SER A 69 5.62 -8.02 7.38
N VAL A 70 5.08 -7.83 8.59
CA VAL A 70 5.22 -8.81 9.69
C VAL A 70 4.52 -10.12 9.34
N ARG A 71 3.31 -10.06 8.77
CA ARG A 71 2.58 -11.25 8.32
C ARG A 71 3.32 -11.98 7.20
N MET A 72 3.88 -11.23 6.24
CA MET A 72 4.67 -11.84 5.16
C MET A 72 5.90 -12.55 5.70
N TYR A 73 6.55 -11.97 6.71
CA TYR A 73 7.71 -12.58 7.34
C TYR A 73 7.38 -13.92 8.01
N GLU A 74 6.23 -14.00 8.69
CA GLU A 74 5.73 -15.25 9.27
C GLU A 74 5.43 -16.30 8.20
N MET A 75 4.82 -15.90 7.07
CA MET A 75 4.52 -16.81 5.96
C MET A 75 5.79 -17.32 5.26
N GLU A 76 6.72 -16.42 4.89
CA GLU A 76 7.99 -16.83 4.26
C GLU A 76 8.79 -17.80 5.13
N ARG A 77 8.69 -17.68 6.45
CA ARG A 77 9.33 -18.62 7.40
C ARG A 77 8.58 -19.93 7.55
N SER A 78 7.26 -19.91 7.48
CA SER A 78 6.42 -21.10 7.64
C SER A 78 6.51 -22.04 6.43
N ASP A 79 6.74 -21.49 5.23
CA ASP A 79 6.96 -22.25 3.99
C ASP A 79 8.26 -23.10 3.98
N HIS A 80 9.07 -23.06 5.05
CA HIS A 80 10.29 -23.86 5.21
C HIS A 80 10.12 -25.12 6.09
N THR A 81 8.87 -25.57 6.34
CA THR A 81 8.55 -26.77 7.14
C THR A 81 7.75 -27.77 6.32
#